data_AF-A0A0Q6GU95-F1
#
_entry.id   AF-A0A0Q6GU95-F1
#
_cell.length_a   1.000
_cell.length_b   1.000
_cell.length_c   1.000
_cell.angle_alpha   90.00
_cell.angle_beta   90.00
_cell.angle_gamma   90.00
#
_symmetry.space_group_name_H-M   'P 1'
#
loop_
_entity.id
_entity.type
_entity.pdbx_description
1 polymer ?
#
loop_
_entity_poly.entity_id
_entity_poly.type
_entity_poly.pdbx_seq_one_letter_code
_entity_poly.pdbx_strand_id
1 'polypeptide(L)'
;MHGASMPLFFFNLRRQERHEIDHEGIAFDTLEDAREDAVNSLREIVADELRAGRSVDLTAIEIADNRGEIVAVVTIEEAVLKPLSEGAA
;
A
#
# COMPACT_ATOMS: atom_id res chain seq x y z
N MET A 1 5.29 26.09 -18.22
CA MET A 1 5.61 25.27 -17.04
C MET A 1 4.72 24.04 -17.09
N HIS A 2 5.21 22.90 -17.59
CA HIS A 2 4.48 21.64 -17.41
C HIS A 2 4.97 21.07 -16.07
N GLY A 3 4.29 21.41 -14.98
CA GLY A 3 4.45 20.64 -13.76
C GLY A 3 3.99 19.23 -14.09
N ALA A 4 4.89 18.26 -14.02
CA ALA A 4 4.52 16.87 -14.16
C ALA A 4 3.43 16.61 -13.12
N SER A 5 2.21 16.34 -13.58
CA SER A 5 1.14 15.92 -12.68
C SER A 5 1.53 14.53 -12.22
N MET A 6 2.08 14.42 -11.00
CA MET A 6 2.38 13.13 -10.40
C MET A 6 1.09 12.30 -10.39
N PRO A 7 1.10 11.07 -10.94
CA PRO A 7 -0.08 10.23 -10.94
C PRO A 7 -0.58 9.98 -9.50
N LEU A 8 -1.89 10.04 -9.33
CA LEU A 8 -2.57 9.77 -8.06
C LEU A 8 -2.90 8.28 -7.98
N PHE A 9 -2.47 7.66 -6.89
CA PHE A 9 -2.69 6.25 -6.60
C PHE A 9 -3.50 6.09 -5.32
N PHE A 10 -4.44 5.16 -5.30
CA PHE A 10 -5.38 4.94 -4.19
C PHE A 10 -5.10 3.60 -3.53
N PHE A 11 -4.91 3.60 -2.21
CA PHE A 11 -4.40 2.44 -1.48
C PHE A 11 -5.54 1.75 -0.76
N ASN A 12 -6.28 0.91 -1.47
CA ASN A 12 -7.45 0.25 -0.91
C ASN A 12 -7.03 -0.94 -0.05
N LEU A 13 -7.49 -0.99 1.21
CA LEU A 13 -7.13 -2.05 2.15
C LEU A 13 -8.08 -3.23 1.99
N ARG A 14 -7.53 -4.38 1.64
CA ARG A 14 -8.28 -5.62 1.47
C ARG A 14 -8.16 -6.50 2.71
N ARG A 15 -9.28 -6.66 3.40
CA ARG A 15 -9.44 -7.57 4.55
C ARG A 15 -10.22 -8.82 4.16
N GLN A 16 -10.19 -9.84 5.01
CA GLN A 16 -10.87 -11.12 4.76
C GLN A 16 -12.36 -10.97 4.41
N GLU A 17 -13.07 -10.06 5.08
CA GLU A 17 -14.51 -9.87 4.90
C GLU A 17 -14.91 -8.44 4.48
N ARG A 18 -13.95 -7.52 4.33
CA ARG A 18 -14.21 -6.11 4.03
C ARG A 18 -13.16 -5.53 3.09
N HIS A 19 -13.59 -4.55 2.30
CA HIS A 19 -12.73 -3.73 1.48
C HIS A 19 -12.88 -2.29 1.97
N GLU A 20 -11.78 -1.66 2.36
CA GLU A 20 -11.75 -0.24 2.70
C GLU A 20 -11.17 0.51 1.51
N ILE A 21 -11.99 1.39 0.93
CA ILE A 21 -11.60 2.19 -0.24
C ILE A 21 -10.94 3.47 0.25
N ASP A 22 -9.77 3.75 -0.30
CA ASP A 22 -9.11 5.04 -0.13
C ASP A 22 -9.70 6.04 -1.13
N HIS A 23 -10.12 7.19 -0.63
CA HIS A 23 -10.72 8.28 -1.42
C HIS A 23 -9.79 9.50 -1.53
N GLU A 24 -8.73 9.56 -0.73
CA GLU A 24 -7.76 10.64 -0.79
C GLU A 24 -6.69 10.31 -1.83
N GLY A 25 -6.13 9.10 -1.76
CA GLY A 25 -5.00 8.68 -2.58
C GLY A 25 -3.74 9.49 -2.29
N ILE A 26 -2.62 9.04 -2.84
CA ILE A 26 -1.31 9.65 -2.68
C ILE A 26 -0.66 9.79 -4.05
N ALA A 27 -0.04 10.94 -4.29
CA ALA A 27 0.64 11.22 -5.55
C ALA A 27 2.06 10.67 -5.51
N PHE A 28 2.41 9.82 -6.48
CA PHE A 28 3.75 9.25 -6.63
C PHE A 28 4.31 9.54 -8.01
N ASP A 29 5.64 9.52 -8.15
CA ASP A 29 6.31 9.69 -9.44
C ASP A 29 6.12 8.45 -10.32
N THR A 30 6.16 7.26 -9.71
CA THR A 30 5.98 5.97 -10.39
C THR A 30 5.12 5.00 -9.59
N LEU A 31 4.61 3.97 -10.27
CA LEU A 31 3.92 2.86 -9.63
C LEU A 31 4.84 2.08 -8.67
N GLU A 32 6.15 2.04 -8.95
CA GLU A 32 7.12 1.37 -8.09
C GLU A 32 7.21 2.09 -6.74
N ASP A 33 7.27 3.44 -6.74
CA ASP A 33 7.29 4.24 -5.51
C ASP A 33 6.01 4.01 -4.69
N ALA A 34 4.85 4.00 -5.35
CA ALA A 34 3.58 3.69 -4.72
C ALA A 34 3.56 2.26 -4.12
N ARG A 35 4.17 1.29 -4.82
CA ARG A 35 4.28 -0.09 -4.34
C ARG A 35 5.17 -0.18 -3.09
N GLU A 36 6.29 0.52 -3.06
CA GLU A 36 7.19 0.52 -1.90
C GLU A 36 6.53 1.15 -0.68
N ASP A 37 5.80 2.24 -0.87
CA ASP A 37 5.01 2.86 0.19
C ASP A 37 3.91 1.92 0.68
N ALA A 38 3.17 1.27 -0.23
CA ALA A 38 2.15 0.30 0.14
C ALA A 38 2.71 -0.90 0.94
N VAL A 39 3.90 -1.40 0.58
CA VAL A 39 4.59 -2.44 1.36
C VAL A 39 4.87 -1.95 2.79
N ASN A 40 5.35 -0.71 2.94
CA ASN A 40 5.65 -0.13 4.25
C ASN A 40 4.37 0.11 5.06
N SER A 41 3.34 0.72 4.48
CA SER A 41 2.04 0.93 5.13
C SER A 41 1.41 -0.40 5.57
N LEU A 42 1.48 -1.44 4.72
CA LEU A 42 0.96 -2.77 5.06
C LEU A 42 1.66 -3.33 6.30
N ARG A 43 2.98 -3.19 6.39
CA ARG A 43 3.77 -3.62 7.57
C ARG A 43 3.41 -2.81 8.80
N GLU A 44 3.26 -1.50 8.69
CA GLU A 44 2.89 -0.63 9.81
C GLU A 44 1.53 -0.98 10.38
N ILE A 45 0.53 -1.16 9.52
CA ILE A 45 -0.83 -1.53 9.95
C ILE A 45 -0.80 -2.90 10.63
N VAL A 46 -0.17 -3.91 10.02
CA VAL A 46 -0.06 -5.25 10.61
C VAL A 46 0.68 -5.21 11.95
N ALA A 47 1.77 -4.44 12.05
CA ALA A 47 2.53 -4.30 13.28
C ALA A 47 1.72 -3.62 14.39
N ASP A 48 0.92 -2.59 14.07
CA ASP A 48 0.04 -1.94 15.05
C ASP A 48 -1.05 -2.88 15.55
N GLU A 49 -1.72 -3.60 14.64
CA GLU A 49 -2.75 -4.59 14.99
C GLU A 49 -2.18 -5.68 15.92
N LEU A 50 -1.01 -6.23 15.57
CA LEU A 50 -0.32 -7.23 16.39
C LEU A 50 0.07 -6.66 17.76
N ARG A 51 0.62 -5.45 17.79
CA ARG A 51 1.04 -4.77 19.03
C ARG A 51 -0.15 -4.51 19.94
N ALA A 52 -1.31 -4.20 19.38
CA ALA A 52 -2.55 -3.98 20.10
C ALA A 52 -3.28 -5.27 20.50
N GLY A 53 -2.80 -6.45 20.07
CA GLY A 53 -3.44 -7.74 20.34
C GLY A 53 -4.75 -7.94 19.57
N ARG A 54 -4.93 -7.26 18.43
CA ARG A 54 -6.08 -7.41 17.53
C ARG A 54 -5.79 -8.47 16.46
N SER A 55 -6.85 -9.02 15.86
CA SER A 55 -6.71 -9.97 14.75
C SER A 55 -6.25 -9.24 13.49
N VAL A 56 -5.18 -9.76 12.87
CA VAL A 56 -4.71 -9.25 11.59
C VAL A 56 -5.59 -9.84 10.48
N ASP A 57 -6.69 -9.15 10.19
CA ASP A 57 -7.61 -9.55 9.11
C ASP A 57 -7.26 -8.88 7.77
N LEU A 58 -6.25 -7.99 7.76
CA LEU A 58 -5.70 -7.38 6.56
C LEU A 58 -4.95 -8.44 5.75
N THR A 59 -5.12 -8.46 4.43
CA THR A 59 -4.53 -9.48 3.54
C THR A 59 -3.69 -8.86 2.43
N ALA A 60 -4.10 -7.69 1.92
CA ALA A 60 -3.39 -6.98 0.88
C ALA A 60 -3.76 -5.49 0.87
N ILE A 61 -2.96 -4.71 0.15
CA ILE A 61 -3.29 -3.36 -0.30
C ILE A 61 -3.41 -3.41 -1.83
N GLU A 62 -4.57 -3.01 -2.34
CA GLU A 62 -4.82 -2.87 -3.78
C GLU A 62 -4.57 -1.41 -4.18
N ILE A 63 -3.62 -1.21 -5.10
CA ILE A 63 -3.25 0.12 -5.60
C ILE A 63 -4.09 0.39 -6.86
N ALA A 64 -4.98 1.36 -6.76
CA ALA A 64 -5.81 1.84 -7.86
C ALA A 64 -5.25 3.12 -8.50
N ASP A 65 -5.50 3.33 -9.79
CA ASP A 65 -5.25 4.61 -10.46
C ASP A 65 -6.42 5.60 -10.27
N ASN A 66 -6.29 6.79 -10.86
CA ASN A 66 -7.34 7.82 -10.85
C ASN A 66 -8.63 7.47 -11.62
N ARG A 67 -8.66 6.33 -12.32
CA ARG A 67 -9.84 5.78 -12.98
C ARG A 67 -10.52 4.71 -12.13
N GLY A 68 -9.91 4.34 -11.00
CA GLY A 68 -10.36 3.27 -10.12
C GLY A 68 -9.92 1.88 -10.57
N GLU A 69 -8.99 1.78 -11.53
CA GLU A 69 -8.48 0.51 -12.02
C GLU A 69 -7.35 0.03 -11.11
N ILE A 70 -7.40 -1.23 -10.66
CA ILE A 70 -6.33 -1.81 -9.85
C ILE A 70 -5.11 -2.05 -10.74
N VAL A 71 -4.07 -1.26 -10.53
CA VAL A 71 -2.80 -1.31 -11.29
C VAL A 71 -1.73 -2.15 -10.60
N ALA A 72 -1.83 -2.35 -9.28
CA ALA A 72 -0.97 -3.25 -8.52
C ALA A 72 -1.66 -3.78 -7.26
N VAL A 73 -1.16 -4.90 -6.73
CA VAL A 73 -1.63 -5.47 -5.46
C VAL A 73 -0.41 -5.91 -4.67
N VAL A 74 -0.33 -5.45 -3.42
CA VAL A 74 0.72 -5.80 -2.46
C VAL A 74 0.10 -6.67 -1.39
N THR A 75 0.48 -7.95 -1.33
CA THR A 75 -0.03 -8.87 -0.30
C THR A 75 0.87 -8.87 0.94
N ILE A 76 0.35 -9.39 2.05
CA ILE A 76 1.16 -9.57 3.26
C ILE A 76 2.37 -10.43 2.94
N GLU A 77 2.22 -11.54 2.21
CA GLU A 77 3.32 -12.44 1.86
C GLU A 77 4.46 -11.69 1.15
N GLU A 78 4.13 -10.82 0.19
CA GLU A 78 5.11 -9.96 -0.46
C GLU A 78 5.81 -9.04 0.55
N ALA A 79 5.03 -8.39 1.41
CA ALA A 79 5.55 -7.47 2.40
C ALA A 79 6.44 -8.15 3.46
N VAL A 80 6.22 -9.41 3.82
CA VAL A 80 7.13 -10.13 4.75
C VAL A 80 8.32 -10.78 4.03
N LEU A 81 8.19 -11.16 2.76
CA LEU A 81 9.25 -11.82 2.01
C LEU A 81 10.29 -10.86 1.42
N LYS A 82 9.89 -9.62 1.09
CA LYS A 82 10.86 -8.59 0.66
C LYS A 82 11.69 -8.20 1.88
N PRO A 83 13.00 -8.53 1.98
CA PRO A 83 13.81 -8.02 3.09
C PRO A 83 13.72 -6.49 3.09
N LEU A 84 13.69 -5.88 4.28
CA LEU A 84 13.94 -4.44 4.40
C LEU A 84 15.29 -4.22 3.73
N SER A 85 15.29 -3.63 2.55
CA SER A 85 16.53 -3.16 1.95
C SER A 85 17.07 -2.13 2.92
N GLU A 86 18.15 -2.49 3.62
CA GLU A 86 18.88 -1.57 4.49
C GLU A 86 19.22 -0.35 3.65
N GLY A 87 18.54 0.77 3.93
CA GLY A 87 18.94 2.07 3.42
C GLY A 87 20.43 2.24 3.76
N ALA A 88 21.21 2.45 2.71
CA ALA A 88 22.65 2.67 2.75
C ALA A 88 23.05 3.57 3.93
N ALA A 89 23.98 3.06 4.74
CA ALA A 89 24.73 3.83 5.72
C ALA A 89 25.63 4.89 5.05
#